data_AF-A0A8J7F7K3-F1
#
_entry.id   AF-A0A8J7F7K3-F1
#
_cell.length_a   1.000
_cell.length_b   1.000
_cell.length_c   1.000
_cell.angle_alpha   90.00
_cell.angle_beta   90.00
_cell.angle_gamma   90.00
#
_symmetry.space_group_name_H-M   'P 1'
#
loop_
_entity.id
_entity.type
_entity.pdbx_description
1 polymer ?
#
loop_
_entity_poly.entity_id
_entity_poly.type
_entity_poly.pdbx_seq_one_letter_code
_entity_poly.pdbx_strand_id
1 'polypeptide(L)'
;MSFNQTRVILVRHGRSTYNDQQRYQGCCDESVLTEQGKQQAFQTGIALSQINFDAIYASPLKRTQETAKEILRVTNSSAQLHLNSNLKEVDLPGWQGLEYKYVRQDLKQEYQIWEESPQEFAIETIESNGQTLVKTKIKPVLQLYEKARQFWQEILPLHQGKTVLIVSHGGTIRALISTATGIKADHYHAIQQSNSGISIIDFENTSLSNAKIAAINLTQHLGEVLPKLKNGKHGLRLLLLPVNSQNHQTNDGTEKITNFLKNVELDFCLNHDISNAQSIVESIIESQSNTPVHLQVSRQDFLDTWHQQISKRSLDYHGLSTGLIVADTNTISTTLNQILELESTTSLQINPGEISILFYPTSQNKPVLQAMNINGTF
;
A
#
# COMPACT_ATOMS: atom_id res chain seq x y z
N MET A 1 24.82 -9.39 17.66
CA MET A 1 24.00 -8.70 16.65
C MET A 1 23.41 -9.77 15.76
N SER A 2 22.09 -9.99 15.81
CA SER A 2 21.42 -11.05 15.06
C SER A 2 21.22 -10.61 13.61
N PHE A 3 22.18 -10.91 12.74
CA PHE A 3 22.12 -10.66 11.30
C PHE A 3 21.34 -11.78 10.57
N ASN A 4 20.07 -11.97 10.90
CA ASN A 4 19.27 -13.06 10.31
C ASN A 4 17.95 -12.60 9.66
N GLN A 5 17.72 -11.30 9.52
CA GLN A 5 16.50 -10.76 8.93
C GLN A 5 16.65 -10.59 7.41
N THR A 6 15.75 -11.18 6.63
CA THR A 6 15.63 -10.92 5.19
C THR A 6 14.77 -9.69 4.98
N ARG A 7 15.29 -8.67 4.30
CA ARG A 7 14.54 -7.47 3.93
C ARG A 7 14.09 -7.55 2.48
N VAL A 8 12.80 -7.38 2.23
CA VAL A 8 12.22 -7.39 0.89
C VAL A 8 11.61 -6.02 0.59
N ILE A 9 12.13 -5.37 -0.44
CA ILE A 9 11.69 -4.06 -0.93
C ILE A 9 10.86 -4.26 -2.18
N LEU A 10 9.58 -3.94 -2.09
CA LEU A 10 8.59 -4.07 -3.17
C LEU A 10 8.39 -2.70 -3.84
N VAL A 11 8.53 -2.66 -5.16
CA VAL A 11 8.33 -1.45 -5.97
C VAL A 11 7.30 -1.72 -7.05
N ARG A 12 6.22 -0.93 -7.08
CA ARG A 12 5.28 -0.96 -8.21
C ARG A 12 5.92 -0.27 -9.42
N HIS A 13 5.69 -0.79 -10.62
CA HIS A 13 6.13 -0.13 -11.86
C HIS A 13 5.74 1.36 -11.93
N GLY A 14 6.58 2.16 -12.59
CA GLY A 14 6.32 3.57 -12.87
C GLY A 14 5.04 3.77 -13.70
N ARG A 15 4.58 5.01 -13.81
CA ARG A 15 3.38 5.36 -14.59
C ARG A 15 3.48 4.86 -16.04
N SER A 16 2.45 4.15 -16.51
CA SER A 16 2.39 3.62 -17.89
C SER A 16 1.36 4.36 -18.75
N THR A 17 1.41 4.14 -20.07
CA THR A 17 0.44 4.68 -21.02
C THR A 17 -1.00 4.31 -20.67
N TYR A 18 -1.25 3.09 -20.19
CA TYR A 18 -2.58 2.67 -19.75
C TYR A 18 -2.98 3.27 -18.40
N ASN A 19 -2.03 3.69 -17.55
CA ASN A 19 -2.41 4.50 -16.38
C ASN A 19 -2.94 5.88 -16.80
N ASP A 20 -2.32 6.52 -17.80
CA ASP A 20 -2.79 7.81 -18.33
C ASP A 20 -4.16 7.72 -18.98
N GLN A 21 -4.35 6.65 -19.75
CA GLN A 21 -5.60 6.36 -20.44
C GLN A 21 -6.67 5.76 -19.52
N GLN A 22 -6.37 5.54 -18.24
CA GLN A 22 -7.26 4.90 -17.27
C GLN A 22 -7.82 3.55 -17.77
N ARG A 23 -6.93 2.67 -18.23
CA ARG A 23 -7.28 1.35 -18.78
C ARG A 23 -6.80 0.22 -17.88
N TYR A 24 -7.55 -0.88 -17.88
CA TYR A 24 -7.11 -2.11 -17.24
C TYR A 24 -5.94 -2.70 -18.02
N GLN A 25 -4.82 -2.95 -17.34
CA GLN A 25 -3.63 -3.54 -17.95
C GLN A 25 -3.66 -5.06 -17.82
N GLY A 26 -3.87 -5.55 -16.61
CA GLY A 26 -3.72 -6.97 -16.30
C GLY A 26 -2.37 -7.53 -16.75
N CYS A 27 -2.38 -8.75 -17.27
CA CYS A 27 -1.23 -9.45 -17.81
C CYS A 27 -0.81 -8.99 -19.22
N CYS A 28 -1.55 -8.08 -19.87
CA CYS A 28 -1.16 -7.63 -21.21
C CYS A 28 0.15 -6.83 -21.17
N ASP A 29 0.92 -6.96 -22.25
CA ASP A 29 2.24 -6.34 -22.40
C ASP A 29 2.26 -5.23 -23.48
N GLU A 30 1.10 -4.62 -23.69
CA GLU A 30 0.87 -3.55 -24.67
C GLU A 30 1.28 -2.16 -24.12
N SER A 31 1.19 -1.98 -22.81
CA SER A 31 1.54 -0.70 -22.17
C SER A 31 3.02 -0.59 -21.86
N VAL A 32 3.56 0.62 -22.03
CA VAL A 32 4.96 0.98 -21.76
C VAL A 32 5.02 2.09 -20.72
N LEU A 33 6.18 2.33 -20.10
CA LEU A 33 6.33 3.50 -19.23
C LEU A 33 6.19 4.80 -20.02
N THR A 34 5.56 5.79 -19.40
CA THR A 34 5.63 7.17 -19.89
C THR A 34 6.94 7.82 -19.46
N GLU A 35 7.29 8.98 -20.02
CA GLU A 35 8.47 9.72 -19.56
C GLU A 35 8.39 10.08 -18.07
N GLN A 36 7.20 10.45 -17.59
CA GLN A 36 6.97 10.61 -16.16
C GLN A 36 7.20 9.30 -15.40
N GLY A 37 6.75 8.15 -15.93
CA GLY A 37 6.99 6.84 -15.32
C GLY A 37 8.46 6.46 -15.21
N LYS A 38 9.27 6.78 -16.24
CA LYS A 38 10.72 6.59 -16.22
C LYS A 38 11.37 7.50 -15.18
N GLN A 39 10.99 8.77 -15.12
CA GLN A 39 11.48 9.71 -14.10
C GLN A 39 11.12 9.25 -12.69
N GLN A 40 9.90 8.76 -12.47
CA GLN A 40 9.50 8.18 -11.18
C GLN A 40 10.37 7.00 -10.79
N ALA A 41 10.63 6.06 -11.72
CA ALA A 41 11.50 4.92 -11.49
C ALA A 41 12.95 5.34 -11.18
N PHE A 42 13.47 6.34 -11.89
CA PHE A 42 14.78 6.93 -11.61
C PHE A 42 14.86 7.54 -10.21
N GLN A 43 13.87 8.33 -9.80
CA GLN A 43 13.80 8.89 -8.44
C GLN A 43 13.69 7.80 -7.37
N THR A 44 12.95 6.72 -7.63
CA THR A 44 12.96 5.53 -6.77
C THR A 44 14.37 4.94 -6.66
N GLY A 45 15.13 4.88 -7.77
CA GLY A 45 16.52 4.46 -7.74
C GLY A 45 17.41 5.35 -6.88
N ILE A 46 17.25 6.68 -6.94
CA ILE A 46 18.00 7.62 -6.10
C ILE A 46 17.69 7.36 -4.62
N ALA A 47 16.41 7.24 -4.27
CA ALA A 47 15.98 6.98 -2.89
C ALA A 47 16.54 5.67 -2.34
N LEU A 48 16.74 4.67 -3.20
CA LEU A 48 17.28 3.36 -2.83
C LEU A 48 18.80 3.24 -3.09
N SER A 49 19.49 4.31 -3.52
CA SER A 49 20.89 4.25 -3.99
C SER A 49 21.89 3.80 -2.93
N GLN A 50 21.56 4.01 -1.64
CA GLN A 50 22.40 3.62 -0.51
C GLN A 50 22.13 2.19 -0.02
N ILE A 51 21.16 1.49 -0.62
CA ILE A 51 20.82 0.12 -0.25
C ILE A 51 21.55 -0.84 -1.20
N ASN A 52 22.32 -1.76 -0.63
CA ASN A 52 22.92 -2.86 -1.39
C ASN A 52 21.90 -3.99 -1.55
N PHE A 53 21.52 -4.30 -2.79
CA PHE A 53 20.66 -5.44 -3.09
C PHE A 53 21.50 -6.68 -3.37
N ASP A 54 21.19 -7.77 -2.69
CA ASP A 54 21.80 -9.09 -2.92
C ASP A 54 21.10 -9.86 -4.04
N ALA A 55 19.82 -9.56 -4.29
CA ALA A 55 19.05 -10.14 -5.39
C ALA A 55 17.98 -9.16 -5.88
N ILE A 56 17.69 -9.22 -7.18
CA ILE A 56 16.68 -8.37 -7.81
C ILE A 56 15.75 -9.25 -8.65
N TYR A 57 14.44 -9.12 -8.41
CA TYR A 57 13.41 -9.80 -9.19
C TYR A 57 12.49 -8.79 -9.87
N ALA A 58 12.00 -9.12 -11.06
CA ALA A 58 10.94 -8.37 -11.69
C ALA A 58 9.92 -9.27 -12.39
N SER A 59 8.71 -8.75 -12.54
CA SER A 59 7.76 -9.30 -13.49
C SER A 59 8.31 -9.22 -14.93
N PRO A 60 8.04 -10.22 -15.78
CA PRO A 60 8.52 -10.22 -17.16
C PRO A 60 7.79 -9.20 -18.06
N LEU A 61 6.84 -8.41 -17.58
CA LEU A 61 6.16 -7.40 -18.39
C LEU A 61 7.07 -6.17 -18.62
N LYS A 62 6.99 -5.52 -19.78
CA LYS A 62 7.88 -4.42 -20.20
C LYS A 62 7.93 -3.29 -19.18
N ARG A 63 6.78 -2.82 -18.69
CA ARG A 63 6.69 -1.72 -17.71
C ARG A 63 7.47 -1.98 -16.43
N THR A 64 7.52 -3.23 -15.94
CA THR A 64 8.30 -3.61 -14.76
C THR A 64 9.78 -3.78 -15.09
N GLN A 65 10.10 -4.34 -16.25
CA GLN A 65 11.49 -4.42 -16.72
C GLN A 65 12.11 -3.04 -16.92
N GLU A 66 11.40 -2.10 -17.55
CA GLU A 66 11.83 -0.72 -17.74
C GLU A 66 11.99 -0.01 -16.39
N THR A 67 11.05 -0.21 -15.46
CA THR A 67 11.15 0.35 -14.10
C THR A 67 12.41 -0.17 -13.39
N ALA A 68 12.66 -1.49 -13.45
CA ALA A 68 13.84 -2.08 -12.85
C ALA A 68 15.13 -1.52 -13.47
N LYS A 69 15.18 -1.36 -14.79
CA LYS A 69 16.33 -0.76 -15.49
C LYS A 69 16.62 0.66 -15.02
N GLU A 70 15.60 1.52 -14.90
CA GLU A 70 15.79 2.90 -14.45
C GLU A 70 16.23 2.99 -12.97
N ILE A 71 15.71 2.10 -12.11
CA ILE A 71 16.17 2.00 -10.72
C ILE A 71 17.64 1.60 -10.66
N LEU A 72 18.01 0.53 -11.38
CA LEU A 72 19.37 -0.03 -11.34
C LEU A 72 20.41 0.86 -12.02
N ARG A 73 19.99 1.83 -12.84
CA ARG A 73 20.89 2.81 -13.46
C ARG A 73 21.61 3.70 -12.43
N VAL A 74 21.01 3.91 -11.26
CA VAL A 74 21.51 4.83 -10.22
C VAL A 74 21.76 4.16 -8.88
N THR A 75 21.56 2.85 -8.77
CA THR A 75 21.94 2.07 -7.59
C THR A 75 23.28 1.39 -7.86
N ASN A 76 24.10 1.21 -6.83
CA ASN A 76 25.41 0.57 -6.95
C ASN A 76 25.34 -0.97 -6.84
N SER A 77 24.20 -1.58 -7.20
CA SER A 77 24.02 -3.03 -7.06
C SER A 77 24.64 -3.80 -8.23
N SER A 78 25.39 -4.84 -7.90
CA SER A 78 25.93 -5.82 -8.86
C SER A 78 25.03 -7.05 -9.05
N ALA A 79 23.90 -7.12 -8.35
CA ALA A 79 23.01 -8.27 -8.40
C ALA A 79 22.37 -8.42 -9.79
N GLN A 80 22.18 -9.67 -10.22
CA GLN A 80 21.52 -9.97 -11.48
C GLN A 80 20.00 -9.74 -11.36
N LEU A 81 19.39 -9.16 -12.40
CA LEU A 81 17.94 -9.07 -12.53
C LEU A 81 17.36 -10.40 -12.98
N HIS A 82 16.50 -11.01 -12.15
CA HIS A 82 15.79 -12.24 -12.44
C HIS A 82 14.32 -11.96 -12.81
N LEU A 83 13.87 -12.44 -13.96
CA LEU A 83 12.45 -12.34 -14.34
C LEU A 83 11.68 -13.54 -13.79
N ASN A 84 10.58 -13.30 -13.07
CA ASN A 84 9.76 -14.37 -12.48
C ASN A 84 8.28 -14.21 -12.88
N SER A 85 7.69 -15.25 -13.46
CA SER A 85 6.29 -15.25 -13.94
C SER A 85 5.25 -15.13 -12.84
N ASN A 86 5.57 -15.53 -11.60
CA ASN A 86 4.69 -15.37 -10.44
C ASN A 86 4.52 -13.91 -10.06
N LEU A 87 5.38 -13.02 -10.57
CA LEU A 87 5.28 -11.57 -10.36
C LEU A 87 4.42 -10.84 -11.39
N LYS A 88 3.76 -11.53 -12.34
CA LYS A 88 2.79 -10.90 -13.28
C LYS A 88 1.60 -10.30 -12.54
N GLU A 89 1.03 -9.25 -13.13
CA GLU A 89 -0.18 -8.58 -12.61
C GLU A 89 -1.37 -9.54 -12.60
N VAL A 90 -2.44 -9.16 -11.88
CA VAL A 90 -3.72 -9.85 -11.93
C VAL A 90 -4.19 -10.06 -13.37
N ASP A 91 -4.55 -11.30 -13.71
CA ASP A 91 -5.06 -11.62 -15.04
C ASP A 91 -6.55 -11.28 -15.11
N LEU A 92 -6.93 -10.37 -16.00
CA LEU A 92 -8.31 -9.91 -16.16
C LEU A 92 -8.75 -10.03 -17.63
N PRO A 93 -8.85 -11.27 -18.17
CA PRO A 93 -9.28 -11.50 -19.55
C PRO A 93 -10.62 -10.80 -19.83
N GLY A 94 -10.74 -10.21 -21.02
CA GLY A 94 -11.91 -9.42 -21.40
C GLY A 94 -11.93 -7.99 -20.84
N TRP A 95 -11.21 -7.69 -19.76
CA TRP A 95 -11.09 -6.31 -19.26
C TRP A 95 -9.81 -5.60 -19.76
N GLN A 96 -8.75 -6.35 -20.08
CA GLN A 96 -7.47 -5.77 -20.52
C GLN A 96 -7.67 -4.85 -21.74
N GLY A 97 -7.13 -3.64 -21.67
CA GLY A 97 -7.29 -2.62 -22.68
C GLY A 97 -8.57 -1.79 -22.56
N LEU A 98 -9.60 -2.24 -21.82
CA LEU A 98 -10.82 -1.47 -21.61
C LEU A 98 -10.60 -0.32 -20.61
N GLU A 99 -11.33 0.77 -20.83
CA GLU A 99 -11.33 1.93 -19.93
C GLU A 99 -12.04 1.60 -18.61
N TYR A 100 -11.54 2.14 -17.50
CA TYR A 100 -12.15 1.99 -16.18
C TYR A 100 -13.61 2.42 -16.17
N LYS A 101 -13.93 3.52 -16.88
CA LYS A 101 -15.30 4.02 -16.99
C LYS A 101 -16.22 3.01 -17.68
N TYR A 102 -15.78 2.41 -18.78
CA TYR A 102 -16.56 1.42 -19.52
C TYR A 102 -16.86 0.20 -18.65
N VAL A 103 -15.84 -0.40 -18.01
CA VAL A 103 -16.06 -1.57 -17.14
C VAL A 103 -17.02 -1.24 -15.99
N ARG A 104 -16.89 -0.07 -15.37
CA ARG A 104 -17.78 0.37 -14.27
C ARG A 104 -19.24 0.56 -14.70
N GLN A 105 -19.46 1.01 -15.92
CA GLN A 105 -20.79 1.40 -16.42
C GLN A 105 -21.46 0.25 -17.17
N ASP A 106 -20.76 -0.35 -18.11
CA ASP A 106 -21.28 -1.34 -19.05
C ASP A 106 -21.12 -2.79 -18.55
N LEU A 107 -20.11 -3.06 -17.71
CA LEU A 107 -19.90 -4.37 -17.05
C LEU A 107 -20.22 -4.30 -15.54
N LYS A 108 -21.23 -3.52 -15.17
CA LYS A 108 -21.53 -3.13 -13.78
C LYS A 108 -21.65 -4.30 -12.80
N GLN A 109 -22.30 -5.40 -13.20
CA GLN A 109 -22.50 -6.56 -12.31
C GLN A 109 -21.16 -7.24 -11.98
N GLU A 110 -20.33 -7.46 -13.00
CA GLU A 110 -18.99 -8.02 -12.84
C GLU A 110 -18.09 -7.11 -12.02
N TYR A 111 -18.15 -5.80 -12.30
CA TYR A 111 -17.40 -4.79 -11.57
C TYR A 111 -17.80 -4.72 -10.10
N GLN A 112 -19.09 -4.84 -9.78
CA GLN A 112 -19.56 -4.85 -8.39
C GLN A 112 -18.98 -6.04 -7.63
N ILE A 113 -18.97 -7.24 -8.22
CA ILE A 113 -18.35 -8.42 -7.58
C ILE A 113 -16.83 -8.19 -7.41
N TRP A 114 -16.15 -7.64 -8.41
CA TRP A 114 -14.72 -7.31 -8.31
C TRP A 114 -14.40 -6.31 -7.20
N GLU A 115 -15.27 -5.34 -6.98
CA GLU A 115 -15.09 -4.28 -5.99
C GLU A 115 -15.46 -4.74 -4.57
N GLU A 116 -16.60 -5.41 -4.40
CA GLU A 116 -17.18 -5.77 -3.10
C GLU A 116 -16.74 -7.16 -2.60
N SER A 117 -16.62 -8.13 -3.53
CA SER A 117 -16.30 -9.53 -3.24
C SER A 117 -15.22 -10.09 -4.18
N PRO A 118 -14.01 -9.50 -4.21
CA PRO A 118 -12.93 -9.86 -5.15
C PRO A 118 -12.54 -11.35 -5.14
N GLN A 119 -12.74 -12.06 -4.02
CA GLN A 119 -12.51 -13.51 -3.86
C GLN A 119 -13.54 -14.38 -4.59
N GLU A 120 -14.73 -13.84 -4.85
CA GLU A 120 -15.82 -14.49 -5.58
C GLU A 120 -15.79 -14.14 -7.07
N PHE A 121 -15.16 -13.03 -7.43
CA PHE A 121 -15.01 -12.59 -8.80
C PHE A 121 -14.37 -13.66 -9.67
N ALA A 122 -15.04 -13.94 -10.79
CA ALA A 122 -14.62 -14.98 -11.70
C ALA A 122 -14.92 -14.60 -13.14
N ILE A 123 -14.00 -14.93 -14.03
CA ILE A 123 -14.09 -14.67 -15.47
C ILE A 123 -14.16 -16.01 -16.19
N GLU A 124 -15.09 -16.15 -17.12
CA GLU A 124 -15.13 -17.29 -18.03
C GLU A 124 -14.19 -17.05 -19.20
N THR A 125 -13.28 -17.99 -19.45
CA THR A 125 -12.41 -18.01 -20.61
C THR A 125 -12.78 -19.18 -21.50
N ILE A 126 -12.65 -18.99 -22.81
CA ILE A 126 -12.81 -20.05 -23.81
C ILE A 126 -11.46 -20.28 -24.44
N GLU A 127 -10.87 -21.43 -24.16
CA GLU A 127 -9.60 -21.84 -24.77
C GLU A 127 -9.88 -22.89 -25.84
N SER A 128 -9.26 -22.75 -27.01
CA SER A 128 -9.26 -23.79 -28.03
C SER A 128 -7.97 -24.60 -27.90
N ASN A 129 -8.09 -25.90 -27.67
CA ASN A 129 -6.93 -26.81 -27.74
C ASN A 129 -6.71 -27.38 -29.16
N GLY A 130 -7.28 -26.73 -30.18
CA GLY A 130 -7.23 -27.17 -31.58
C GLY A 130 -8.24 -28.27 -31.96
N GLN A 131 -8.90 -28.93 -30.99
CA GLN A 131 -9.91 -29.98 -31.25
C GLN A 131 -11.26 -29.68 -30.58
N THR A 132 -11.26 -28.98 -29.45
CA THR A 132 -12.46 -28.63 -28.66
C THR A 132 -12.31 -27.24 -28.04
N LEU A 133 -13.45 -26.57 -27.86
CA LEU A 133 -13.53 -25.35 -27.05
C LEU A 133 -13.74 -25.76 -25.59
N VAL A 134 -12.77 -25.47 -24.74
CA VAL A 134 -12.86 -25.71 -23.30
C VAL A 134 -13.24 -24.40 -22.63
N LYS A 135 -14.37 -24.41 -21.91
CA LYS A 135 -14.76 -23.30 -21.03
C LYS A 135 -14.11 -23.50 -19.68
N THR A 136 -13.28 -22.55 -19.28
CA THR A 136 -12.64 -22.52 -17.96
C THR A 136 -13.12 -21.30 -17.20
N LYS A 137 -13.27 -21.44 -15.88
CA LYS A 137 -13.59 -20.32 -14.99
C LYS A 137 -12.38 -20.00 -14.14
N ILE A 138 -11.83 -18.80 -14.30
CA ILE A 138 -10.70 -18.33 -13.51
C ILE A 138 -11.19 -17.45 -12.37
N LYS A 139 -10.51 -17.50 -11.22
CA LYS A 139 -10.71 -16.58 -10.09
C LYS A 139 -9.44 -15.73 -9.93
N PRO A 140 -9.37 -14.55 -10.58
CA PRO A 140 -8.13 -13.79 -10.72
C PRO A 140 -7.40 -13.51 -9.41
N VAL A 141 -8.12 -13.07 -8.38
CA VAL A 141 -7.52 -12.71 -7.09
C VAL A 141 -6.98 -13.94 -6.37
N LEU A 142 -7.72 -15.06 -6.34
CA LEU A 142 -7.24 -16.29 -5.71
C LEU A 142 -6.02 -16.87 -6.42
N GLN A 143 -6.00 -16.83 -7.76
CA GLN A 143 -4.82 -17.24 -8.54
C GLN A 143 -3.61 -16.35 -8.26
N LEU A 144 -3.81 -15.04 -8.10
CA LEU A 144 -2.73 -14.11 -7.78
C LEU A 144 -2.15 -14.35 -6.37
N TYR A 145 -3.01 -14.66 -5.39
CA TYR A 145 -2.57 -15.05 -4.04
C TYR A 145 -1.77 -16.34 -4.08
N GLU A 146 -2.18 -17.32 -4.88
CA GLU A 146 -1.44 -18.56 -5.02
C GLU A 146 -0.04 -18.34 -5.63
N LYS A 147 0.05 -17.55 -6.70
CA LYS A 147 1.34 -17.16 -7.29
C LYS A 147 2.23 -16.43 -6.30
N ALA A 148 1.68 -15.53 -5.48
CA ALA A 148 2.43 -14.83 -4.44
C ALA A 148 2.99 -15.80 -3.39
N ARG A 149 2.21 -16.80 -2.94
CA ARG A 149 2.70 -17.84 -2.01
C ARG A 149 3.82 -18.67 -2.64
N GLN A 150 3.65 -19.10 -3.89
CA GLN A 150 4.67 -19.86 -4.62
C GLN A 150 5.97 -19.06 -4.76
N PHE A 151 5.87 -17.77 -5.07
CA PHE A 151 7.02 -16.88 -5.13
C PHE A 151 7.75 -16.78 -3.78
N TRP A 152 7.03 -16.63 -2.67
CA TRP A 152 7.66 -16.61 -1.34
C TRP A 152 8.35 -17.92 -0.99
N GLN A 153 7.71 -19.06 -1.27
CA GLN A 153 8.29 -20.39 -1.06
C GLN A 153 9.59 -20.60 -1.85
N GLU A 154 9.67 -20.02 -3.05
CA GLU A 154 10.87 -20.07 -3.90
C GLU A 154 11.99 -19.19 -3.34
N ILE A 155 11.71 -17.92 -3.01
CA ILE A 155 12.78 -16.93 -2.82
C ILE A 155 13.25 -16.79 -1.36
N LEU A 156 12.39 -16.98 -0.36
CA LEU A 156 12.79 -16.77 1.04
C LEU A 156 13.91 -17.72 1.48
N PRO A 157 13.89 -19.03 1.15
CA PRO A 157 14.99 -19.94 1.50
C PRO A 157 16.34 -19.56 0.89
N LEU A 158 16.35 -18.93 -0.29
CA LEU A 158 17.55 -18.55 -1.03
C LEU A 158 18.22 -17.27 -0.50
N HIS A 159 17.46 -16.44 0.21
CA HIS A 159 17.84 -15.07 0.57
C HIS A 159 17.73 -14.77 2.06
N GLN A 160 17.97 -15.77 2.91
CA GLN A 160 18.03 -15.58 4.37
C GLN A 160 19.10 -14.54 4.74
N GLY A 161 18.72 -13.54 5.53
CA GLY A 161 19.62 -12.47 5.97
C GLY A 161 20.04 -11.47 4.88
N LYS A 162 19.41 -11.50 3.71
CA LYS A 162 19.74 -10.65 2.55
C LYS A 162 18.70 -9.58 2.29
N THR A 163 19.07 -8.58 1.49
CA THR A 163 18.15 -7.55 0.98
C THR A 163 17.77 -7.83 -0.48
N VAL A 164 16.47 -7.97 -0.75
CA VAL A 164 15.92 -8.33 -2.06
C VAL A 164 15.04 -7.20 -2.60
N LEU A 165 15.33 -6.73 -3.82
CA LEU A 165 14.46 -5.81 -4.54
C LEU A 165 13.49 -6.59 -5.44
N ILE A 166 12.20 -6.23 -5.42
CA ILE A 166 11.17 -6.82 -6.28
C ILE A 166 10.40 -5.71 -7.00
N VAL A 167 10.44 -5.71 -8.34
CA VAL A 167 9.68 -4.77 -9.17
C VAL A 167 8.49 -5.46 -9.81
N SER A 168 7.28 -5.08 -9.40
CA SER A 168 6.04 -5.74 -9.81
C SER A 168 4.89 -4.74 -10.01
N HIS A 169 3.65 -5.18 -9.80
CA HIS A 169 2.44 -4.44 -10.15
C HIS A 169 1.55 -4.19 -8.93
N GLY A 170 0.53 -3.36 -9.10
CA GLY A 170 -0.30 -2.94 -7.97
C GLY A 170 -1.06 -4.12 -7.35
N GLY A 171 -1.66 -4.96 -8.19
CA GLY A 171 -2.37 -6.15 -7.74
C GLY A 171 -1.44 -7.20 -7.14
N THR A 172 -0.32 -7.48 -7.81
CA THR A 172 0.66 -8.47 -7.32
C THR A 172 1.28 -8.06 -5.99
N ILE A 173 1.63 -6.79 -5.79
CA ILE A 173 2.21 -6.32 -4.52
C ILE A 173 1.19 -6.42 -3.38
N ARG A 174 -0.10 -6.14 -3.64
CA ARG A 174 -1.15 -6.42 -2.67
C ARG A 174 -1.16 -7.90 -2.29
N ALA A 175 -1.15 -8.81 -3.26
CA ALA A 175 -1.12 -10.25 -2.97
C ALA A 175 0.15 -10.68 -2.23
N LEU A 176 1.32 -10.12 -2.54
CA LEU A 176 2.58 -10.38 -1.83
C LEU A 176 2.50 -9.95 -0.36
N ILE A 177 2.05 -8.71 -0.09
CA ILE A 177 1.84 -8.21 1.28
C ILE A 177 0.79 -9.07 1.99
N SER A 178 -0.37 -9.27 1.37
CA SER A 178 -1.50 -9.99 1.97
C SER A 178 -1.16 -11.44 2.30
N THR A 179 -0.46 -12.15 1.43
CA THR A 179 -0.06 -13.54 1.71
C THR A 179 1.06 -13.65 2.72
N ALA A 180 1.94 -12.63 2.82
CA ALA A 180 2.94 -12.57 3.87
C ALA A 180 2.32 -12.33 5.25
N THR A 181 1.23 -11.55 5.34
CA THR A 181 0.65 -11.15 6.65
C THR A 181 -0.68 -11.82 6.99
N GLY A 182 -1.23 -12.66 6.11
CA GLY A 182 -2.51 -13.34 6.34
C GLY A 182 -3.76 -12.51 6.02
N ILE A 183 -3.65 -11.37 5.34
CA ILE A 183 -4.83 -10.62 4.87
C ILE A 183 -5.58 -11.47 3.85
N LYS A 184 -6.87 -11.70 4.09
CA LYS A 184 -7.71 -12.56 3.24
C LYS A 184 -7.99 -11.91 1.87
N ALA A 185 -8.33 -12.75 0.89
CA ALA A 185 -8.56 -12.32 -0.50
C ALA A 185 -9.78 -11.39 -0.68
N ASP A 186 -10.73 -11.41 0.26
CA ASP A 186 -11.86 -10.49 0.31
C ASP A 186 -11.47 -9.06 0.76
N HIS A 187 -10.24 -8.89 1.23
CA HIS A 187 -9.62 -7.60 1.56
C HIS A 187 -8.56 -7.18 0.52
N TYR A 188 -8.59 -7.77 -0.68
CA TYR A 188 -7.61 -7.49 -1.74
C TYR A 188 -7.43 -6.01 -2.07
N HIS A 189 -8.50 -5.21 -2.00
CA HIS A 189 -8.46 -3.77 -2.27
C HIS A 189 -8.06 -2.90 -1.07
N ALA A 190 -7.88 -3.49 0.13
CA ALA A 190 -7.65 -2.76 1.37
C ALA A 190 -6.30 -2.03 1.45
N ILE A 191 -5.38 -2.30 0.52
CA ILE A 191 -4.05 -1.65 0.46
C ILE A 191 -3.90 -0.86 -0.84
N GLN A 192 -3.53 0.40 -0.74
CA GLN A 192 -3.16 1.20 -1.91
C GLN A 192 -1.73 0.89 -2.36
N GLN A 193 -1.52 0.89 -3.68
CA GLN A 193 -0.19 0.80 -4.31
C GLN A 193 -0.07 1.85 -5.40
N SER A 194 0.68 2.92 -5.16
CA SER A 194 0.96 4.01 -6.10
C SER A 194 2.05 3.60 -7.09
N ASN A 195 2.05 4.17 -8.30
CA ASN A 195 3.13 3.91 -9.26
C ASN A 195 4.46 4.36 -8.67
N SER A 196 5.51 3.55 -8.82
CA SER A 196 6.81 3.74 -8.15
C SER A 196 6.76 3.86 -6.63
N GLY A 197 5.65 3.46 -6.01
CA GLY A 197 5.52 3.36 -4.57
C GLY A 197 6.35 2.21 -4.01
N ILE A 198 6.93 2.43 -2.83
CA ILE A 198 7.83 1.47 -2.16
C ILE A 198 7.10 0.88 -0.95
N SER A 199 7.11 -0.44 -0.80
CA SER A 199 6.68 -1.13 0.42
C SER A 199 7.81 -2.04 0.92
N ILE A 200 7.94 -2.22 2.23
CA ILE A 200 9.03 -2.97 2.84
C ILE A 200 8.46 -4.03 3.76
N ILE A 201 8.89 -5.27 3.55
CA ILE A 201 8.57 -6.43 4.38
C ILE A 201 9.86 -7.02 4.89
N ASP A 202 9.96 -7.20 6.19
CA ASP A 202 11.06 -7.90 6.81
C ASP A 202 10.62 -9.27 7.33
N PHE A 203 11.47 -10.28 7.14
CA PHE A 203 11.24 -11.66 7.54
C PHE A 203 12.35 -12.11 8.49
N GLU A 204 12.00 -12.56 9.69
CA GLU A 204 12.97 -13.08 10.67
C GLU A 204 13.45 -14.51 10.32
N ASN A 205 12.69 -15.22 9.50
CA ASN A 205 12.99 -16.55 8.98
C ASN A 205 12.17 -16.78 7.69
N THR A 206 12.21 -18.00 7.16
CA THR A 206 11.52 -18.33 5.90
C THR A 206 10.00 -18.52 6.05
N SER A 207 9.45 -18.43 7.28
CA SER A 207 8.01 -18.52 7.53
C SER A 207 7.32 -17.18 7.30
N LEU A 208 6.23 -17.21 6.53
CA LEU A 208 5.36 -16.05 6.33
C LEU A 208 4.72 -15.56 7.64
N SER A 209 4.45 -16.46 8.58
CA SER A 209 3.82 -16.10 9.87
C SER A 209 4.60 -15.06 10.69
N ASN A 210 5.88 -14.84 10.37
CA ASN A 210 6.77 -13.89 11.05
C ASN A 210 7.07 -12.65 10.21
N ALA A 211 6.34 -12.45 9.11
CA ALA A 211 6.50 -11.26 8.28
C ALA A 211 6.11 -10.01 9.06
N LYS A 212 6.98 -9.01 9.03
CA LYS A 212 6.78 -7.68 9.59
C LYS A 212 6.78 -6.66 8.48
N ILE A 213 5.68 -5.95 8.31
CA ILE A 213 5.60 -4.84 7.38
C ILE A 213 6.24 -3.63 8.04
N ALA A 214 7.36 -3.18 7.48
CA ALA A 214 8.08 -2.00 7.94
C ALA A 214 7.55 -0.71 7.31
N ALA A 215 7.03 -0.78 6.07
CA ALA A 215 6.42 0.36 5.40
C ALA A 215 5.47 -0.07 4.27
N ILE A 216 4.46 0.74 3.98
CA ILE A 216 3.54 0.53 2.86
C ILE A 216 3.44 1.80 2.03
N ASN A 217 3.64 1.64 0.72
CA ASN A 217 3.33 2.63 -0.31
C ASN A 217 3.95 4.03 -0.07
N LEU A 218 5.23 4.05 0.28
CA LEU A 218 6.02 5.28 0.37
C LEU A 218 6.10 5.94 -1.00
N THR A 219 5.87 7.26 -1.04
CA THR A 219 5.84 8.08 -2.27
C THR A 219 6.53 9.44 -2.09
N GLN A 220 7.14 9.68 -0.94
CA GLN A 220 7.78 10.95 -0.57
C GLN A 220 8.98 11.25 -1.47
N HIS A 221 9.70 10.22 -1.92
CA HIS A 221 10.78 10.35 -2.91
C HIS A 221 10.32 10.86 -4.28
N LEU A 222 9.01 10.83 -4.54
CA LEU A 222 8.39 11.39 -5.75
C LEU A 222 7.87 12.82 -5.53
N GLY A 223 8.10 13.41 -4.36
CA GLY A 223 7.57 14.71 -3.97
C GLY A 223 6.10 14.67 -3.53
N GLU A 224 5.51 13.49 -3.31
CA GLU A 224 4.15 13.35 -2.80
C GLU A 224 4.16 13.32 -1.26
N VAL A 225 3.58 14.34 -0.61
CA VAL A 225 3.44 14.36 0.86
C VAL A 225 2.50 13.24 1.32
N LEU A 226 1.32 13.18 0.71
CA LEU A 226 0.34 12.12 0.90
C LEU A 226 0.09 11.39 -0.42
N PRO A 227 -0.19 10.07 -0.41
CA PRO A 227 -0.57 9.34 -1.61
C PRO A 227 -1.80 9.96 -2.28
N LYS A 228 -1.79 10.01 -3.62
CA LYS A 228 -2.95 10.44 -4.41
C LYS A 228 -4.19 9.59 -4.12
N LEU A 229 -5.36 10.23 -4.06
CA LEU A 229 -6.65 9.53 -3.97
C LEU A 229 -6.95 8.81 -5.29
N LYS A 230 -7.33 7.52 -5.21
CA LYS A 230 -7.70 6.71 -6.38
C LYS A 230 -9.21 6.71 -6.68
N ASN A 231 -10.07 6.87 -5.67
CA ASN A 231 -11.52 6.64 -5.77
C ASN A 231 -12.35 7.92 -5.54
N GLY A 232 -12.10 8.94 -6.35
CA GLY A 232 -12.75 10.24 -6.21
C GLY A 232 -12.18 11.05 -5.04
N LYS A 233 -12.52 12.35 -5.02
CA LYS A 233 -12.11 13.29 -3.96
C LYS A 233 -13.13 13.38 -2.84
N HIS A 234 -13.82 12.28 -2.54
CA HIS A 234 -14.91 12.24 -1.56
C HIS A 234 -14.65 11.11 -0.57
N GLY A 235 -14.74 11.40 0.71
CA GLY A 235 -14.43 10.42 1.75
C GLY A 235 -13.82 11.05 3.00
N LEU A 236 -13.46 10.20 3.95
CA LEU A 236 -12.73 10.58 5.14
C LEU A 236 -11.31 10.00 5.08
N ARG A 237 -10.30 10.86 5.19
CA ARG A 237 -8.89 10.49 5.28
C ARG A 237 -8.39 10.76 6.69
N LEU A 238 -7.85 9.74 7.34
CA LEU A 238 -7.27 9.85 8.68
C LEU A 238 -5.75 9.69 8.58
N LEU A 239 -5.03 10.66 9.14
CA LEU A 239 -3.60 10.59 9.39
C LEU A 239 -3.41 10.09 10.82
N LEU A 240 -2.90 8.88 10.97
CA LEU A 240 -2.69 8.22 12.25
C LEU A 240 -1.23 8.46 12.67
N LEU A 241 -1.03 9.26 13.71
CA LEU A 241 0.26 9.58 14.29
C LEU A 241 0.45 8.82 15.62
N PRO A 242 1.22 7.73 15.62
CA PRO A 242 1.58 7.02 16.84
C PRO A 242 2.57 7.82 17.68
N VAL A 243 2.31 7.87 18.98
CA VAL A 243 3.20 8.48 19.97
C VAL A 243 3.46 7.51 21.12
N ASN A 244 4.58 7.68 21.82
CA ASN A 244 4.87 6.88 23.01
C ASN A 244 4.23 7.53 24.24
N SER A 245 3.52 6.72 25.02
CA SER A 245 2.92 7.15 26.30
C SER A 245 3.95 7.38 27.41
N GLN A 246 5.15 6.78 27.31
CA GLN A 246 6.16 6.80 28.37
C GLN A 246 7.39 7.69 28.09
N ASN A 247 7.65 8.07 26.84
CA ASN A 247 8.80 8.88 26.47
C ASN A 247 8.34 10.19 25.85
N HIS A 248 8.81 11.32 26.38
CA HIS A 248 8.66 12.62 25.73
C HIS A 248 9.27 12.54 24.33
N GLN A 249 8.45 12.85 23.32
CA GLN A 249 8.96 13.03 21.98
C GLN A 249 9.90 14.23 22.00
N THR A 250 11.08 14.08 21.38
CA THR A 250 12.05 15.18 21.35
C THR A 250 11.48 16.35 20.55
N ASN A 251 11.90 17.57 20.87
CA ASN A 251 11.49 18.76 20.11
C ASN A 251 11.76 18.61 18.60
N ASP A 252 12.87 17.95 18.25
CA ASP A 252 13.24 17.62 16.86
C ASP A 252 12.22 16.70 16.18
N GLY A 253 11.69 15.70 16.89
CA GLY A 253 10.64 14.82 16.38
C GLY A 253 9.33 15.57 16.10
N THR A 254 8.91 16.45 17.01
CA THR A 254 7.72 17.28 16.84
C THR A 254 7.89 18.27 15.69
N GLU A 255 9.04 18.92 15.57
CA GLU A 255 9.35 19.85 14.48
C GLU A 255 9.31 19.14 13.11
N LYS A 256 9.90 17.94 13.02
CA LYS A 256 9.87 17.13 11.79
C LYS A 256 8.44 16.81 11.35
N ILE A 257 7.55 16.43 12.27
CA ILE A 257 6.15 16.11 11.96
C ILE A 257 5.39 17.39 11.56
N THR A 258 5.61 18.48 12.29
CA THR A 258 5.00 19.78 12.02
C THR A 258 5.36 20.27 10.62
N ASN A 259 6.65 20.21 10.26
CA ASN A 259 7.12 20.57 8.91
C ASN A 259 6.55 19.65 7.83
N PHE A 260 6.42 18.34 8.11
CA PHE A 260 5.81 17.38 7.18
C PHE A 260 4.33 17.69 6.89
N LEU A 261 3.57 18.10 7.92
CA LEU A 261 2.13 18.38 7.82
C LEU A 261 1.79 19.85 7.51
N LYS A 262 2.78 20.74 7.45
CA LYS A 262 2.57 22.19 7.25
C LYS A 262 1.69 22.55 6.05
N ASN A 263 1.79 21.78 4.97
CA ASN A 263 1.05 22.00 3.72
C ASN A 263 -0.09 20.99 3.52
N VAL A 264 -0.47 20.26 4.56
CA VAL A 264 -1.58 19.31 4.54
C VAL A 264 -2.76 19.97 5.26
N GLU A 265 -3.80 20.34 4.52
CA GLU A 265 -5.02 20.89 5.12
C GLU A 265 -5.70 19.86 6.02
N LEU A 266 -5.84 20.20 7.30
CA LEU A 266 -6.53 19.39 8.30
C LEU A 266 -7.88 20.05 8.64
N ASP A 267 -8.97 19.28 8.62
CA ASP A 267 -10.28 19.76 9.05
C ASP A 267 -10.46 19.62 10.56
N PHE A 268 -9.85 18.57 11.13
CA PHE A 268 -9.92 18.28 12.56
C PHE A 268 -8.71 17.50 13.06
N CYS A 269 -8.46 17.63 14.36
CA CYS A 269 -7.45 16.90 15.10
C CYS A 269 -8.12 16.22 16.30
N LEU A 270 -7.88 14.93 16.46
CA LEU A 270 -8.25 14.17 17.65
C LEU A 270 -6.99 13.69 18.36
N ASN A 271 -6.93 13.83 19.68
CA ASN A 271 -5.88 13.17 20.45
C ASN A 271 -6.43 12.38 21.63
N HIS A 272 -5.77 11.27 21.91
CA HIS A 272 -5.97 10.54 23.15
C HIS A 272 -5.39 11.35 24.33
N ASP A 273 -5.98 11.19 25.51
CA ASP A 273 -5.58 11.86 26.76
C ASP A 273 -4.30 11.25 27.34
N ILE A 274 -3.18 11.50 26.65
CA ILE A 274 -1.83 11.10 27.03
C ILE A 274 -0.91 12.33 27.03
N SER A 275 0.04 12.36 27.96
CA SER A 275 0.83 13.54 28.34
C SER A 275 1.52 14.28 27.19
N ASN A 276 1.87 13.58 26.11
CA ASN A 276 2.60 14.15 24.98
C ASN A 276 1.74 14.47 23.76
N ALA A 277 0.55 13.87 23.63
CA ALA A 277 -0.23 14.04 22.39
C ALA A 277 -0.79 15.45 22.26
N GLN A 278 -1.14 16.09 23.38
CA GLN A 278 -1.69 17.44 23.37
C GLN A 278 -0.70 18.47 22.84
N SER A 279 0.52 18.52 23.38
CA SER A 279 1.53 19.50 22.95
C SER A 279 1.96 19.33 21.49
N ILE A 280 2.01 18.08 21.01
CA ILE A 280 2.27 17.78 19.60
C ILE A 280 1.14 18.32 18.72
N VAL A 281 -0.11 18.07 19.10
CA VAL A 281 -1.27 18.57 18.34
C VAL A 281 -1.32 20.09 18.34
N GLU A 282 -1.09 20.74 19.48
CA GLU A 282 -1.03 22.20 19.58
C GLU A 282 0.04 22.78 18.64
N SER A 283 1.26 22.21 18.64
CA SER A 283 2.34 22.63 17.73
C SER A 283 1.96 22.47 16.25
N ILE A 284 1.28 21.38 15.90
CA ILE A 284 0.80 21.14 14.53
C ILE A 284 -0.26 22.18 14.16
N ILE A 285 -1.25 22.42 15.03
CA ILE A 285 -2.33 23.39 14.80
C ILE A 285 -1.76 24.80 14.61
N GLU A 286 -0.80 25.21 15.43
CA GLU A 286 -0.13 26.51 15.32
C GLU A 286 0.60 26.69 13.97
N SER A 287 1.02 25.60 13.34
CA SER A 287 1.68 25.63 12.02
C SER A 287 0.71 25.63 10.83
N GLN A 288 -0.57 25.33 11.06
CA GLN A 288 -1.58 25.25 10.00
C GLN A 288 -1.99 26.63 9.50
N SER A 289 -2.35 26.70 8.22
CA SER A 289 -2.92 27.93 7.64
C SER A 289 -4.39 28.14 8.02
N ASN A 290 -5.08 27.06 8.42
CA ASN A 290 -6.45 27.06 8.93
C ASN A 290 -6.47 26.67 10.42
N THR A 291 -7.62 26.78 11.07
CA THR A 291 -7.82 26.34 12.46
C THR A 291 -8.67 25.06 12.47
N PRO A 292 -8.06 23.86 12.47
CA PRO A 292 -8.81 22.61 12.55
C PRO A 292 -9.59 22.52 13.87
N VAL A 293 -10.73 21.83 13.84
CA VAL A 293 -11.46 21.49 15.07
C VAL A 293 -10.61 20.54 15.91
N HIS A 294 -10.36 20.86 17.17
CA HIS A 294 -9.55 20.03 18.06
C HIS A 294 -10.40 19.43 19.19
N LEU A 295 -10.36 18.10 19.34
CA LEU A 295 -11.03 17.38 20.43
C LEU A 295 -10.09 16.38 21.11
N GLN A 296 -10.14 16.34 22.43
CA GLN A 296 -9.44 15.35 23.24
C GLN A 296 -10.39 14.22 23.66
N VAL A 297 -9.90 12.99 23.63
CA VAL A 297 -10.69 11.79 23.93
C VAL A 297 -9.98 10.98 25.01
N SER A 298 -10.66 10.67 26.12
CA SER A 298 -10.06 9.91 27.22
C SER A 298 -10.19 8.38 27.09
N ARG A 299 -11.15 7.91 26.26
CA ARG A 299 -11.35 6.46 26.04
C ARG A 299 -10.20 5.86 25.23
N GLN A 300 -9.64 4.75 25.68
CA GLN A 300 -8.57 4.03 24.97
C GLN A 300 -9.05 3.37 23.67
N ASP A 301 -10.28 2.85 23.66
CA ASP A 301 -10.87 2.11 22.53
C ASP A 301 -11.66 3.01 21.56
N PHE A 302 -11.39 4.31 21.56
CA PHE A 302 -12.17 5.27 20.78
C PHE A 302 -12.04 5.04 19.27
N LEU A 303 -10.83 4.70 18.80
CA LEU A 303 -10.58 4.44 17.38
C LEU A 303 -11.34 3.19 16.90
N ASP A 304 -11.32 2.13 17.69
CA ASP A 304 -12.04 0.89 17.37
C ASP A 304 -13.56 1.13 17.38
N THR A 305 -14.07 1.83 18.40
CA THR A 305 -15.48 2.23 18.46
C THR A 305 -15.85 3.08 17.25
N TRP A 306 -15.00 4.02 16.88
CA TRP A 306 -15.23 4.91 15.75
C TRP A 306 -15.24 4.15 14.42
N HIS A 307 -14.27 3.27 14.21
CA HIS A 307 -14.21 2.40 13.03
C HIS A 307 -15.50 1.57 12.90
N GLN A 308 -15.96 0.91 13.97
CA GLN A 308 -17.20 0.15 13.97
C GLN A 308 -18.45 0.98 13.64
N GLN A 309 -18.46 2.27 14.00
CA GLN A 309 -19.58 3.17 13.71
C GLN A 309 -19.52 3.75 12.30
N ILE A 310 -18.33 4.17 11.83
CA ILE A 310 -18.13 4.64 10.46
C ILE A 310 -18.53 3.55 9.47
N SER A 311 -18.04 2.32 9.66
CA SER A 311 -18.26 1.23 8.72
C SER A 311 -19.74 0.81 8.60
N LYS A 312 -20.60 1.25 9.54
CA LYS A 312 -22.07 1.02 9.53
C LYS A 312 -22.86 2.16 8.92
N ARG A 313 -22.25 3.33 8.69
CA ARG A 313 -22.93 4.52 8.16
C ARG A 313 -22.66 4.64 6.67
N SER A 314 -23.71 4.96 5.91
CA SER A 314 -23.50 5.53 4.57
C SER A 314 -23.00 6.96 4.77
N LEU A 315 -21.73 7.17 4.44
CA LEU A 315 -21.10 8.47 4.56
C LEU A 315 -21.31 9.23 3.26
N ASP A 316 -22.29 10.14 3.25
CA ASP A 316 -22.48 11.10 2.17
C ASP A 316 -21.64 12.35 2.43
N TYR A 317 -20.32 12.23 2.21
CA TYR A 317 -19.43 13.38 2.34
C TYR A 317 -19.50 14.25 1.08
N HIS A 318 -19.86 15.52 1.27
CA HIS A 318 -19.61 16.57 0.28
C HIS A 318 -18.12 16.93 0.27
N GLY A 319 -17.31 16.12 -0.40
CA GLY A 319 -15.87 16.33 -0.57
C GLY A 319 -15.00 15.43 0.32
N LEU A 320 -13.72 15.76 0.39
CA LEU A 320 -12.74 15.05 1.20
C LEU A 320 -12.63 15.75 2.55
N SER A 321 -12.81 15.01 3.64
CA SER A 321 -12.37 15.47 4.96
C SER A 321 -11.08 14.78 5.36
N THR A 322 -10.10 15.54 5.86
CA THR A 322 -8.82 15.05 6.35
C THR A 322 -8.67 15.34 7.83
N GLY A 323 -8.54 14.29 8.65
CA GLY A 323 -8.35 14.39 10.09
C GLY A 323 -6.99 13.87 10.54
N LEU A 324 -6.39 14.52 11.53
CA LEU A 324 -5.22 13.99 12.26
C LEU A 324 -5.68 13.28 13.53
N ILE A 325 -5.12 12.10 13.80
CA ILE A 325 -5.36 11.34 15.02
C ILE A 325 -4.03 11.04 15.68
N VAL A 326 -3.85 11.54 16.90
CA VAL A 326 -2.65 11.30 17.72
C VAL A 326 -3.02 10.39 18.87
N ALA A 327 -2.49 9.18 18.87
CA ALA A 327 -2.78 8.16 19.86
C ALA A 327 -1.56 7.30 20.16
N ASP A 328 -1.60 6.49 21.21
CA ASP A 328 -0.51 5.57 21.49
C ASP A 328 -0.34 4.54 20.36
N THR A 329 0.90 4.08 20.19
CA THR A 329 1.29 3.11 19.15
C THR A 329 0.43 1.83 19.18
N ASN A 330 0.05 1.35 20.36
CA ASN A 330 -0.73 0.12 20.50
C ASN A 330 -2.17 0.32 20.01
N THR A 331 -2.79 1.44 20.33
CA THR A 331 -4.13 1.78 19.82
C THR A 331 -4.14 1.85 18.30
N ILE A 332 -3.20 2.57 17.67
CA ILE A 332 -3.11 2.64 16.20
C ILE A 332 -2.84 1.27 15.57
N SER A 333 -1.92 0.50 16.15
CA SER A 333 -1.64 -0.86 15.68
C SER A 333 -2.87 -1.75 15.77
N THR A 334 -3.61 -1.72 16.89
CA THR A 334 -4.83 -2.50 17.09
C THR A 334 -5.89 -2.16 16.05
N THR A 335 -6.14 -0.86 15.82
CA THR A 335 -7.11 -0.40 14.82
C THR A 335 -6.72 -0.84 13.41
N LEU A 336 -5.45 -0.72 13.01
CA LEU A 336 -4.98 -1.16 11.69
C LEU A 336 -5.07 -2.68 11.52
N ASN A 337 -4.75 -3.45 12.56
CA ASN A 337 -4.91 -4.91 12.57
C ASN A 337 -6.38 -5.33 12.38
N GLN A 338 -7.31 -4.66 13.06
CA GLN A 338 -8.75 -4.91 12.91
C GLN A 338 -9.24 -4.59 11.49
N ILE A 339 -8.83 -3.44 10.93
CA ILE A 339 -9.21 -3.01 9.58
C ILE A 339 -8.75 -3.99 8.50
N LEU A 340 -7.54 -4.53 8.65
CA LEU A 340 -6.97 -5.47 7.69
C LEU A 340 -7.33 -6.93 7.99
N GLU A 341 -8.09 -7.17 9.07
CA GLU A 341 -8.40 -8.50 9.61
C GLU A 341 -7.16 -9.42 9.71
N LEU A 342 -6.07 -8.88 10.25
CA LEU A 342 -4.82 -9.63 10.40
C LEU A 342 -4.96 -10.72 11.47
N GLU A 343 -4.45 -11.92 11.16
CA GLU A 343 -4.43 -13.05 12.09
C GLU A 343 -3.43 -12.84 13.25
N SER A 344 -2.36 -12.07 12.99
CA SER A 344 -1.32 -11.73 13.96
C SER A 344 -1.23 -10.22 14.17
N THR A 345 -1.23 -9.78 15.42
CA THR A 345 -1.10 -8.36 15.79
C THR A 345 0.32 -7.81 15.63
N THR A 346 1.31 -8.68 15.38
CA THR A 346 2.73 -8.32 15.29
C THR A 346 3.20 -8.06 13.86
N SER A 347 2.33 -8.25 12.86
CA SER A 347 2.70 -8.12 11.44
C SER A 347 2.90 -6.68 10.98
N LEU A 348 2.40 -5.67 11.71
CA LEU A 348 2.60 -4.26 11.38
C LEU A 348 3.60 -3.63 12.36
N GLN A 349 4.74 -3.17 11.87
CA GLN A 349 5.73 -2.49 12.70
C GLN A 349 5.42 -0.99 12.77
N ILE A 350 4.45 -0.58 13.59
CA ILE A 350 4.08 0.84 13.72
C ILE A 350 5.16 1.60 14.50
N ASN A 351 5.74 2.64 13.88
CA ASN A 351 6.84 3.41 14.45
C ASN A 351 6.34 4.76 15.02
N PRO A 352 6.62 5.08 16.29
CA PRO A 352 6.30 6.39 16.86
C PRO A 352 6.85 7.54 16.02
N GLY A 353 6.02 8.54 15.74
CA GLY A 353 6.38 9.71 14.93
C GLY A 353 6.27 9.52 13.41
N GLU A 354 5.95 8.32 12.93
CA GLU A 354 5.74 8.03 11.51
C GLU A 354 4.25 7.83 11.22
N ILE A 355 3.75 8.47 10.17
CA ILE A 355 2.31 8.57 9.94
C ILE A 355 1.81 7.38 9.12
N SER A 356 0.66 6.83 9.50
CA SER A 356 -0.11 5.90 8.66
C SER A 356 -1.37 6.59 8.15
N ILE A 357 -1.78 6.29 6.92
CA ILE A 357 -2.91 6.97 6.26
C ILE A 357 -4.00 5.97 5.96
N LEU A 358 -5.17 6.21 6.55
CA LEU A 358 -6.37 5.42 6.32
C LEU A 358 -7.40 6.23 5.55
N PHE A 359 -8.05 5.64 4.57
CA PHE A 359 -9.09 6.30 3.78
C PHE A 359 -10.39 5.52 3.78
N TYR A 360 -11.47 6.18 4.15
CA TYR A 360 -12.84 5.68 4.09
C TYR A 360 -13.54 6.31 2.87
N PRO A 361 -13.59 5.59 1.74
CA PRO A 361 -14.32 6.05 0.55
C PRO A 361 -15.82 6.12 0.81
N THR A 362 -16.53 7.03 0.14
CA THR A 362 -18.00 7.11 0.22
C THR A 362 -18.70 5.96 -0.49
N SER A 363 -18.08 5.41 -1.54
CA SER A 363 -18.69 4.41 -2.43
C SER A 363 -18.31 2.97 -2.12
N GLN A 364 -17.40 2.71 -1.18
CA GLN A 364 -16.96 1.35 -0.83
C GLN A 364 -17.16 1.10 0.66
N ASN A 365 -17.52 -0.14 1.00
CA ASN A 365 -17.82 -0.51 2.39
C ASN A 365 -16.57 -0.75 3.26
N LYS A 366 -15.38 -0.88 2.65
CA LYS A 366 -14.14 -1.19 3.37
C LYS A 366 -13.13 -0.03 3.26
N PRO A 367 -12.49 0.36 4.38
CA PRO A 367 -11.43 1.35 4.33
C PRO A 367 -10.16 0.83 3.64
N VAL A 368 -9.34 1.77 3.18
CA VAL A 368 -8.10 1.50 2.45
C VAL A 368 -6.92 2.10 3.22
N LEU A 369 -5.95 1.27 3.58
CA LEU A 369 -4.64 1.71 4.04
C LEU A 369 -3.87 2.28 2.84
N GLN A 370 -3.76 3.61 2.80
CA GLN A 370 -3.13 4.31 1.68
C GLN A 370 -1.62 4.30 1.76
N ALA A 371 -1.07 4.41 2.98
CA ALA A 371 0.34 4.28 3.27
C ALA A 371 0.54 3.99 4.76
N MET A 372 1.70 3.45 5.11
CA MET A 372 2.08 3.15 6.49
C MET A 372 3.53 3.57 6.73
N ASN A 373 3.79 4.17 7.89
CA ASN A 373 5.11 4.62 8.31
C ASN A 373 5.77 5.61 7.35
N ILE A 374 4.99 6.61 6.91
CA ILE A 374 5.55 7.70 6.12
C ILE A 374 6.28 8.71 7.00
N ASN A 375 7.11 9.56 6.38
CA ASN A 375 8.01 10.50 7.04
C ASN A 375 9.20 9.83 7.77
N GLY A 376 9.33 8.51 7.65
CA GLY A 376 10.52 7.74 8.06
C GLY A 376 11.69 7.85 7.08
N THR A 377 12.82 7.24 7.45
CA THR A 377 14.00 7.06 6.57
C THR A 377 14.04 5.62 6.04
N PHE A 378 14.56 5.43 4.83
CA PHE A 378 14.70 4.12 4.17
C PHE A 378 15.73 3.20 4.84
#